data_AF-A0A6A4BZA1-F1
#
_entry.id   AF-A0A6A4BZA1-F1
#
_cell.length_a   1.000
_cell.length_b   1.000
_cell.length_c   1.000
_cell.angle_alpha   90.00
_cell.angle_beta   90.00
_cell.angle_gamma   90.00
#
_symmetry.space_group_name_H-M   'P 1'
#
loop_
_entity.id
_entity.type
_entity.pdbx_description
1 polymer ?
#
loop_
_entity_poly.entity_id
_entity_poly.type
_entity_poly.pdbx_seq_one_letter_code
_entity_poly.pdbx_strand_id
1 'polypeptide(L)' 'MGLAASSEHRPVFYFIGDSITEQASDPSKSGFITLLQQQYVRSVDMINRGLSGYNTK' A
#
# COMPACT_ATOMS: atom_id res chain seq x y z
N MET A 1 -15.92 -11.92 -29.20
CA MET A 1 -14.45 -12.04 -29.12
C MET A 1 -14.00 -10.98 -28.12
N GLY A 2 -13.95 -11.29 -26.83
CA GLY A 2 -12.76 -11.86 -26.20
C GLY A 2 -12.07 -10.75 -25.39
N LEU A 3 -12.73 -10.24 -24.34
CA LEU A 3 -12.01 -9.48 -23.30
C LEU A 3 -11.17 -10.52 -22.57
N ALA A 4 -9.93 -10.73 -23.03
CA ALA A 4 -8.95 -11.44 -22.24
C ALA A 4 -8.88 -10.69 -20.90
N ALA A 5 -9.41 -11.31 -19.84
CA ALA A 5 -9.10 -10.87 -18.49
C ALA A 5 -7.57 -10.91 -18.41
N SER A 6 -6.94 -9.74 -18.35
CA SER A 6 -5.50 -9.62 -18.16
C SER A 6 -5.11 -10.55 -17.02
N SER A 7 -4.37 -11.60 -17.33
CA SER A 7 -3.85 -12.57 -16.35
C SER A 7 -2.82 -11.97 -15.40
N GLU A 8 -2.43 -10.72 -15.64
CA GLU A 8 -1.51 -9.98 -14.80
C GLU A 8 -2.26 -9.51 -13.55
N HIS A 9 -1.99 -10.18 -12.42
CA HIS A 9 -2.38 -9.68 -11.12
C HIS A 9 -1.88 -8.24 -10.97
N ARG A 10 -2.69 -7.36 -10.38
CA ARG A 10 -2.22 -6.01 -10.08
C ARG A 10 -0.95 -6.11 -9.24
N PRO A 11 0.10 -5.33 -9.54
CA PRO A 11 1.29 -5.30 -8.71
C PRO A 11 0.91 -4.92 -7.27
N VAL A 12 1.60 -5.53 -6.31
CA VAL A 12 1.35 -5.34 -4.88
C VAL A 12 2.55 -4.69 -4.23
N PHE A 13 2.34 -3.57 -3.57
CA PHE A 13 3.35 -2.92 -2.73
C PHE A 13 3.10 -3.28 -1.27
N TYR A 14 4.09 -3.93 -0.65
CA TYR A 14 4.10 -4.20 0.78
C TYR A 14 4.91 -3.13 1.50
N PHE A 15 4.26 -2.44 2.43
CA PHE A 15 4.90 -1.44 3.28
C PHE A 15 5.21 -2.07 4.63
N ILE A 16 6.48 -2.36 4.88
CA ILE A 16 6.95 -3.01 6.10
C ILE A 16 7.77 -1.99 6.89
N GLY A 17 7.45 -1.82 8.17
CA GLY A 17 8.15 -0.88 9.02
C GLY A 17 7.54 -0.79 10.41
N ASP A 18 7.82 0.31 11.07
CA ASP A 18 7.44 0.58 12.45
C ASP A 18 6.10 1.36 12.56
N SER A 19 5.96 2.13 13.63
CA SER A 19 4.81 2.99 13.91
C SER A 19 4.56 4.06 12.84
N ILE A 20 5.58 4.49 12.10
CA ILE A 20 5.43 5.46 11.00
C ILE A 20 4.70 4.79 9.84
N THR A 21 5.10 3.55 9.52
CA THR A 21 4.46 2.78 8.44
C THR A 21 3.04 2.38 8.84
N GLU A 22 2.84 2.00 10.11
CA GLU A 22 1.50 1.68 10.66
C GLU A 22 0.51 2.82 10.43
N GLN A 23 0.92 4.07 10.70
CA GLN A 23 0.08 5.25 10.57
C GLN A 23 0.01 5.81 9.14
N ALA A 24 0.79 5.26 8.20
CA ALA A 24 0.95 5.83 6.87
C ALA A 24 -0.29 5.71 5.97
N SER A 25 -1.24 4.85 6.31
CA SER A 25 -2.53 4.70 5.60
C SER A 25 -3.67 5.50 6.22
N ASP A 26 -3.39 6.39 7.18
CA ASP A 26 -4.39 7.27 7.80
C ASP A 26 -4.71 8.46 6.87
N PRO A 27 -5.94 8.57 6.33
CA PRO A 27 -6.32 9.68 5.46
C PRO A 27 -6.44 11.02 6.19
N SER A 28 -6.72 11.00 7.51
CA SER A 28 -6.82 12.23 8.31
C SER A 28 -5.48 12.93 8.51
N LYS A 29 -4.37 12.19 8.34
CA LYS A 29 -3.00 12.67 8.48
C LYS A 29 -2.29 12.88 7.14
N SER A 30 -2.99 12.68 6.01
CA SER A 30 -2.36 12.64 4.69
C SER A 30 -1.16 11.68 4.64
N GLY A 31 -1.30 10.51 5.26
CA GLY A 31 -0.23 9.52 5.33
C GLY A 31 0.29 9.13 3.96
N PHE A 32 1.59 8.80 3.87
CA PHE A 32 2.24 8.60 2.57
C PHE A 32 1.66 7.42 1.78
N ILE A 33 1.17 6.36 2.42
CA ILE A 33 0.48 5.26 1.72
C ILE A 33 -0.83 5.78 1.13
N THR A 34 -1.59 6.62 1.84
CA THR A 34 -2.82 7.24 1.32
C THR A 34 -2.54 8.10 0.07
N LEU A 35 -1.49 8.91 0.10
CA LEU A 35 -1.08 9.74 -1.04
C LEU A 35 -0.71 8.86 -2.25
N LEU A 36 0.05 7.79 -2.03
CA LEU A 36 0.39 6.82 -3.06
C LEU A 36 -0.85 6.09 -3.61
N GLN A 37 -1.79 5.70 -2.75
CA GLN A 37 -3.05 5.05 -3.16
C GLN A 37 -3.87 5.94 -4.08
N GLN A 38 -3.89 7.25 -3.83
CA GLN A 38 -4.55 8.21 -4.70
C GLN A 38 -3.86 8.31 -6.07
N GLN A 39 -2.52 8.32 -6.10
CA GLN A 39 -1.75 8.44 -7.34
C GLN A 39 -1.82 7.18 -8.21
N TYR A 40 -1.84 5.99 -7.60
CA TYR A 40 -1.85 4.69 -8.29
C TYR A 40 -3.20 3.98 -8.21
N VAL A 41 -4.29 4.75 -8.15
CA VAL A 41 -5.65 4.21 -8.02
C VAL A 41 -5.92 3.15 -9.09
N ARG A 42 -6.44 1.99 -8.68
CA ARG A 42 -6.77 0.83 -9.53
C ARG A 42 -5.58 0.22 -10.30
N SER A 43 -4.36 0.69 -10.04
CA SER A 43 -3.14 0.28 -10.74
C SER A 43 -2.24 -0.59 -9.86
N VAL A 44 -2.18 -0.31 -8.56
CA VAL A 44 -1.33 -1.01 -7.59
C VAL A 44 -2.14 -1.29 -6.32
N ASP A 45 -2.04 -2.50 -5.79
CA ASP A 45 -2.59 -2.82 -4.47
C ASP A 45 -1.55 -2.47 -3.39
N MET A 46 -1.97 -1.73 -2.36
CA MET A 46 -1.08 -1.22 -1.31
C MET A 46 -1.43 -1.88 0.02
N ILE A 47 -0.51 -2.68 0.56
CA ILE A 47 -0.70 -3.44 1.79
C ILE A 47 0.18 -2.89 2.89
N ASN A 48 -0.43 -2.23 3.87
CA ASN A 48 0.25 -1.77 5.06
C ASN A 48 0.53 -2.94 6.02
N ARG A 49 1.80 -3.16 6.37
CA ARG A 49 2.29 -4.14 7.34
C ARG A 49 3.17 -3.48 8.41
N GLY A 50 3.02 -2.17 8.63
CA GLY A 50 3.69 -1.46 9.72
C GLY A 50 3.17 -1.93 11.07
N LEU A 51 4.07 -2.01 12.04
CA LEU A 51 3.75 -2.38 13.43
C LEU A 51 4.52 -1.48 14.38
N SER A 52 3.81 -0.76 15.25
CA SER A 52 4.44 0.09 16.25
C SER A 52 5.34 -0.73 17.20
N GLY A 53 6.55 -0.23 17.45
CA GLY A 53 7.55 -0.92 18.26
C GLY A 53 8.33 -2.03 17.54
N TYR A 54 8.20 -2.14 16.21
CA TYR A 54 8.98 -3.05 15.40
C TYR A 54 10.35 -2.46 15.08
N ASN A 55 11.41 -3.12 15.56
CA ASN A 55 12.80 -2.68 15.44
C ASN A 55 13.60 -3.74 14.68
N THR A 56 14.55 -3.34 13.85
CA THR A 56 15.50 -4.28 13.25
C THR A 56 16.39 -4.88 14.34
N LYS A 57 16.63 -6.19 14.29
CA LYS A 57 17.61 -6.90 15.11
C LYS A 57 18.83 -7.25 14.30
#